data_AF-A0A8D8SV05-F1
#
_entry.id   AF-A0A8D8SV05-F1
#
_cell.length_a   1.000
_cell.length_b   1.000
_cell.length_c   1.000
_cell.angle_alpha   90.00
_cell.angle_beta   90.00
_cell.angle_gamma   90.00
#
_symmetry.space_group_name_H-M   'P 1'
#
loop_
_entity.id
_entity.type
_entity.pdbx_description
1 polymer ?
#
loop_
_entity_poly.entity_id
_entity_poly.type
_entity_poly.pdbx_seq_one_letter_code
_entity_poly.pdbx_strand_id
1 'polypeptide(L)'
;MEKKKPRPPSAEQLIQYALKVKDIPIDTTSAGNPVDSETVIKTIGPHGPVPLEDTIYLDKVFHFTGERNPERVVHAKGGGAFGYIEITHDISHLCRAAMFCEVGKQTPVAARFSTVWGERGSADTNRDPRGFALKFYTEEGNWDLVGNNTPIFFVRDAFRFPHFIHSQKR
;
A
#
# COMPACT_ATOMS: atom_id res chain seq x y z
N MET A 1 -9.14 -16.68 37.93
CA MET A 1 -8.45 -15.56 37.23
C MET A 1 -8.29 -15.96 35.77
N GLU A 2 -9.08 -15.38 34.89
CA GLU A 2 -9.09 -15.72 33.47
C GLU A 2 -7.80 -15.19 32.81
N LYS A 3 -6.99 -16.07 32.20
CA LYS A 3 -5.75 -15.65 31.52
C LYS A 3 -6.12 -14.72 30.36
N LYS A 4 -5.69 -13.46 30.41
CA LYS A 4 -5.88 -12.47 29.33
C LYS A 4 -5.39 -13.08 28.00
N LYS A 5 -6.26 -13.09 27.00
CA LYS A 5 -5.95 -13.56 25.65
C LYS A 5 -4.79 -12.73 25.07
N PRO A 6 -3.78 -13.36 24.41
CA PRO A 6 -2.68 -12.62 23.80
C PRO A 6 -3.19 -11.66 22.72
N ARG A 7 -2.51 -10.52 22.57
CA ARG A 7 -2.85 -9.51 21.57
C ARG A 7 -2.52 -10.02 20.16
N PRO A 8 -3.24 -9.58 19.12
CA PRO A 8 -2.93 -9.96 17.74
C PRO A 8 -1.61 -9.31 17.27
N PRO A 9 -0.88 -9.93 16.32
CA PRO A 9 0.40 -9.39 15.82
C PRO A 9 0.32 -7.96 15.28
N SER A 10 -0.82 -7.58 14.67
CA SER A 10 -1.05 -6.22 14.17
C SER A 10 -1.05 -5.17 15.27
N ALA A 11 -1.51 -5.52 16.49
CA ALA A 11 -1.48 -4.63 17.64
C ALA A 11 -0.08 -4.53 18.30
N GLU A 12 0.85 -5.40 17.91
CA GLU A 12 2.20 -5.47 18.48
C GLU A 12 3.28 -4.93 17.54
N GLN A 13 2.91 -4.41 16.37
CA GLN A 13 3.87 -3.99 15.34
C GLN A 13 4.96 -3.03 15.86
N LEU A 14 4.59 -1.99 16.63
CA LEU A 14 5.55 -1.04 17.19
C LEU A 14 6.48 -1.68 18.23
N ILE A 15 5.95 -2.60 19.04
CA ILE A 15 6.73 -3.30 20.07
C ILE A 15 7.72 -4.26 19.40
N GLN A 16 7.26 -5.01 18.39
CA GLN A 16 8.11 -5.92 17.63
C GLN A 16 9.20 -5.17 16.85
N TYR A 17 8.92 -3.95 16.37
CA TYR A 17 9.93 -3.09 15.76
C TYR A 17 10.94 -2.59 16.79
N ALA A 18 10.48 -2.06 17.93
CA ALA A 18 11.34 -1.56 19.00
C ALA A 18 12.27 -2.64 19.57
N LEU A 19 11.82 -3.89 19.64
CA LEU A 19 12.67 -5.02 20.08
C LEU A 19 13.74 -5.43 19.05
N LYS A 20 13.55 -5.10 17.76
CA LYS A 20 14.49 -5.41 16.68
C LYS A 20 15.55 -4.34 16.48
N VAL A 21 15.20 -3.08 16.69
CA VAL A 21 16.11 -1.94 16.54
C VAL A 21 17.01 -1.86 17.78
N LYS A 22 18.32 -2.05 17.59
CA LYS A 22 19.31 -1.98 18.68
C LYS A 22 19.95 -0.61 18.81
N ASP A 23 20.22 0.04 17.69
CA ASP A 23 20.86 1.35 17.62
C ASP A 23 19.85 2.38 17.14
N ILE A 24 19.69 3.47 17.90
CA ILE A 24 18.81 4.58 17.55
C ILE A 24 19.64 5.57 16.72
N PRO A 25 19.33 5.76 15.42
CA PRO A 25 20.03 6.72 14.59
C PRO A 25 19.74 8.15 15.06
N ILE A 26 20.64 9.08 14.73
CA ILE A 26 20.41 10.51 14.93
C ILE A 26 19.42 10.99 13.88
N ASP A 27 18.45 11.82 14.28
CA ASP A 27 17.50 12.43 13.36
C ASP A 27 18.23 13.36 12.39
N THR A 28 17.87 13.28 11.11
CA THR A 28 18.49 14.07 10.04
C THR A 28 17.43 14.69 9.15
N THR A 29 17.75 15.86 8.59
CA THR A 29 16.98 16.47 7.49
C THR A 29 17.04 15.58 6.23
N SER A 30 16.20 15.87 5.24
CA SER A 30 16.21 15.17 3.95
C SER A 30 17.56 15.17 3.22
N ALA A 31 18.41 16.18 3.50
CA ALA A 31 19.78 16.31 2.99
C ALA A 31 20.84 15.62 3.87
N GLY A 32 20.46 14.94 4.95
CA GLY A 32 21.38 14.24 5.86
C GLY A 32 22.05 15.12 6.93
N ASN A 33 21.66 16.39 7.06
CA ASN A 33 22.16 17.24 8.14
C ASN A 33 21.55 16.82 9.49
N PRO A 34 22.34 16.70 10.57
CA PRO A 34 21.83 16.33 11.88
C PRO A 34 20.84 17.37 12.42
N VAL A 35 19.80 16.89 13.09
CA VAL A 35 18.76 17.70 13.72
C VAL A 35 19.07 17.87 15.20
N ASP A 36 19.16 19.11 15.66
CA ASP A 36 19.48 19.42 17.06
C ASP A 36 18.29 19.16 18.00
N SER A 37 17.06 19.48 17.56
CA SER A 37 15.83 19.24 18.34
C SER A 37 14.61 19.10 17.44
N GLU A 38 13.79 18.09 17.70
CA GLU A 38 12.52 17.86 16.98
C GLU A 38 11.29 18.49 17.64
N THR A 39 11.41 18.92 18.90
CA THR A 39 10.26 19.32 19.74
C THR A 39 10.06 20.82 19.81
N VAL A 40 11.06 21.60 19.39
CA VAL A 40 11.03 23.07 19.43
C VAL A 40 11.35 23.65 18.06
N ILE A 41 10.72 24.79 17.75
CA ILE A 41 10.98 25.58 16.55
C ILE A 41 11.92 26.74 16.89
N LYS A 42 12.72 27.18 15.92
CA LYS A 42 13.56 28.36 16.10
C LYS A 42 12.70 29.63 16.10
N THR A 43 12.96 30.53 17.04
CA THR A 43 12.24 31.81 17.18
C THR A 43 13.22 32.94 17.48
N ILE A 44 12.88 34.17 17.09
CA ILE A 44 13.67 35.36 17.42
C ILE A 44 13.33 35.81 18.85
N GLY A 45 13.89 35.10 19.84
CA GLY A 45 13.57 35.25 21.26
C GLY A 45 12.31 34.47 21.69
N PRO A 46 12.06 34.28 23.00
CA PRO A 46 11.06 33.33 23.50
C PRO A 46 9.61 33.54 23.02
N HIS A 47 9.25 34.77 22.62
CA HIS A 47 7.93 35.15 22.13
C HIS A 47 7.99 35.86 20.77
N GLY A 48 9.10 35.68 20.04
CA GLY A 48 9.27 36.31 18.72
C GLY A 48 8.70 35.48 17.57
N PRO A 49 8.74 36.03 16.34
CA PRO A 49 8.33 35.31 15.15
C PRO A 49 9.31 34.17 14.81
N VAL A 50 8.82 33.21 14.01
CA VAL A 50 9.63 32.13 13.43
C VAL A 50 10.40 32.68 12.23
N PRO A 51 11.73 32.59 12.20
CA PRO A 51 12.50 33.06 11.07
C PRO A 51 12.46 32.02 9.93
N LEU A 52 12.53 32.50 8.68
CA LEU A 52 12.54 31.63 7.50
C LEU A 52 13.81 30.76 7.38
N GLU A 53 14.86 31.09 8.14
CA GLU A 53 16.10 30.31 8.18
C GLU A 53 15.99 28.99 8.95
N ASP A 54 14.84 28.72 9.60
CA ASP A 54 14.59 27.42 10.22
C ASP A 54 14.35 26.35 9.14
N THR A 55 15.44 25.85 8.57
CA THR A 55 15.43 24.87 7.50
C THR A 55 14.90 23.51 7.96
N ILE A 56 15.05 23.16 9.23
CA ILE A 56 14.56 21.89 9.81
C ILE A 56 13.03 21.91 9.85
N TYR A 57 12.44 23.00 10.36
CA TYR A 57 11.00 23.19 10.35
C TYR A 57 10.42 23.18 8.94
N LEU A 58 11.03 23.95 8.03
CA LEU A 58 10.56 24.04 6.64
C LEU A 58 10.60 22.69 5.93
N ASP A 59 11.71 21.94 6.03
CA ASP A 59 11.86 20.61 5.43
C ASP A 59 10.72 19.66 5.88
N LYS A 60 10.45 19.63 7.18
CA LYS A 60 9.38 18.81 7.78
C LYS A 60 7.99 19.22 7.29
N VAL A 61 7.68 20.51 7.26
CA VAL A 61 6.37 21.01 6.81
C VAL A 61 6.17 20.79 5.31
N PHE A 62 7.20 21.02 4.49
CA PHE A 62 7.12 20.79 3.06
C PHE A 62 6.91 19.32 2.73
N HIS A 63 7.62 18.41 3.41
CA HIS A 63 7.36 16.98 3.24
C HIS A 63 5.94 16.61 3.67
N PHE A 64 5.50 17.07 4.86
CA PHE A 64 4.18 16.77 5.41
C PHE A 64 3.03 17.23 4.51
N THR A 65 3.12 18.46 3.99
CA THR A 65 2.10 19.01 3.09
C THR A 65 2.05 18.27 1.74
N GLY A 66 3.14 17.61 1.34
CA GLY A 66 3.25 16.79 0.14
C GLY A 66 2.84 15.32 0.28
N GLU A 67 2.45 14.83 1.46
CA GLU A 67 2.23 13.39 1.70
C GLU A 67 1.05 12.77 0.93
N ARG A 68 0.09 13.58 0.48
CA ARG A 68 -1.17 13.09 -0.09
C ARG A 68 -1.14 13.08 -1.61
N ASN A 69 -0.93 11.89 -2.19
CA ASN A 69 -1.19 11.65 -3.60
C ASN A 69 -2.68 11.35 -3.85
N PRO A 70 -3.18 11.60 -5.08
CA PRO A 70 -4.52 11.19 -5.47
C PRO A 70 -4.72 9.69 -5.25
N GLU A 71 -5.88 9.32 -4.70
CA GLU A 71 -6.27 7.91 -4.62
C GLU A 71 -6.67 7.36 -5.99
N ARG A 72 -6.82 6.03 -6.08
CA ARG A 72 -7.32 5.41 -7.31
C ARG A 72 -8.79 5.81 -7.52
N VAL A 73 -9.16 6.17 -8.75
CA VAL A 73 -10.54 6.55 -9.11
C VAL A 73 -11.58 5.47 -8.74
N VAL A 74 -11.19 4.20 -8.88
CA VAL A 74 -11.92 3.01 -8.40
C VAL A 74 -10.95 2.15 -7.61
N HIS A 75 -11.48 1.30 -6.74
CA HIS A 75 -10.65 0.43 -5.90
C HIS A 75 -9.68 1.19 -4.97
N ALA A 76 -10.11 2.33 -4.42
CA ALA A 76 -9.28 3.18 -3.57
C ALA A 76 -8.87 2.47 -2.26
N LYS A 77 -9.84 1.93 -1.52
CA LYS A 77 -9.61 1.17 -0.29
C LYS A 77 -9.16 -0.26 -0.59
N GLY A 78 -8.06 -0.68 0.03
CA GLY A 78 -7.54 -2.03 -0.15
C GLY A 78 -6.39 -2.40 0.78
N GLY A 79 -6.07 -3.68 0.81
CA GLY A 79 -4.92 -4.26 1.50
C GLY A 79 -4.06 -5.07 0.52
N GLY A 80 -2.80 -5.29 0.86
CA GLY A 80 -1.88 -6.04 0.00
C GLY A 80 -1.05 -7.05 0.78
N ALA A 81 -0.55 -8.04 0.08
CA ALA A 81 0.37 -9.05 0.59
C ALA A 81 1.32 -9.49 -0.51
N PHE A 82 2.43 -10.10 -0.12
CA PHE A 82 3.39 -10.72 -1.04
C PHE A 82 3.44 -12.22 -0.76
N GLY A 83 3.84 -12.98 -1.78
CA GLY A 83 3.99 -14.42 -1.69
C GLY A 83 4.62 -14.97 -2.96
N TYR A 84 4.28 -16.20 -3.29
CA TYR A 84 4.70 -16.86 -4.52
C TYR A 84 3.55 -17.69 -5.08
N ILE A 85 3.57 -17.93 -6.38
CA ILE A 85 2.77 -18.97 -7.03
C ILE A 85 3.67 -20.15 -7.36
N GLU A 86 3.18 -21.36 -7.12
CA GLU A 86 3.86 -22.60 -7.48
C GLU A 86 3.04 -23.34 -8.53
N ILE A 87 3.68 -23.73 -9.63
CA ILE A 87 3.01 -24.47 -10.69
C ILE A 87 2.90 -25.94 -10.29
N THR A 88 1.70 -26.49 -10.25
CA THR A 88 1.46 -27.87 -9.81
C THR A 88 1.14 -28.82 -10.96
N HIS A 89 0.70 -28.30 -12.10
CA HIS A 89 0.27 -29.07 -13.26
C HIS A 89 0.85 -28.47 -14.54
N ASP A 90 1.25 -29.33 -15.46
CA ASP A 90 1.82 -28.92 -16.75
C ASP A 90 0.73 -28.41 -17.70
N ILE A 91 0.86 -27.15 -18.11
CA ILE A 91 0.00 -26.48 -19.11
C ILE A 91 0.81 -25.92 -20.28
N SER A 92 2.04 -26.40 -20.48
CA SER A 92 2.94 -25.98 -21.56
C SER A 92 2.35 -26.15 -22.95
N HIS A 93 1.43 -27.11 -23.12
CA HIS A 93 0.65 -27.33 -24.34
C HIS A 93 -0.35 -26.20 -24.65
N LEU A 94 -0.74 -25.38 -23.66
CA LEU A 94 -1.65 -24.23 -23.82
C LEU A 94 -0.89 -22.90 -23.87
N CYS A 95 0.15 -22.73 -23.05
CA CYS A 95 0.85 -21.47 -22.88
C CYS A 95 2.35 -21.68 -22.72
N ARG A 96 3.13 -20.92 -23.50
CA ARG A 96 4.61 -20.94 -23.47
C ARG A 96 5.25 -19.97 -22.47
N ALA A 97 4.46 -19.27 -21.66
CA ALA A 97 4.99 -18.23 -20.77
C ALA A 97 5.97 -18.84 -19.77
N ALA A 98 7.11 -18.18 -19.54
CA ALA A 98 8.22 -18.72 -18.76
C ALA A 98 7.84 -19.17 -17.32
N MET A 99 6.80 -18.57 -16.75
CA MET A 99 6.31 -18.94 -15.41
C MET A 99 5.58 -20.28 -15.36
N PHE A 100 5.09 -20.81 -16.49
CA PHE A 100 4.32 -22.06 -16.58
C PHE A 100 5.14 -23.24 -17.14
N CYS A 101 6.40 -23.02 -17.51
CA CYS A 101 7.21 -24.00 -18.24
C CYS A 101 7.58 -25.27 -17.44
N GLU A 102 7.55 -25.21 -16.11
CA GLU A 102 8.00 -26.32 -15.26
C GLU A 102 7.12 -26.47 -14.03
N VAL A 103 6.74 -27.71 -13.72
CA VAL A 103 6.03 -28.07 -12.49
C VAL A 103 6.98 -27.95 -11.30
N GLY A 104 6.54 -27.25 -10.26
CA GLY A 104 7.33 -26.88 -9.08
C GLY A 104 7.97 -25.49 -9.19
N LYS A 105 7.90 -24.83 -10.36
CA LYS A 105 8.45 -23.48 -10.51
C LYS A 105 7.71 -22.49 -9.62
N GLN A 106 8.47 -21.79 -8.77
CA GLN A 106 7.94 -20.75 -7.90
C GLN A 106 8.24 -19.36 -8.49
N THR A 107 7.18 -18.55 -8.67
CA THR A 107 7.30 -17.17 -9.15
C THR A 107 6.85 -16.21 -8.06
N PRO A 108 7.63 -15.18 -7.69
CA PRO A 108 7.21 -14.19 -6.70
C PRO A 108 5.96 -13.42 -7.15
N VAL A 109 5.07 -13.13 -6.21
CA VAL A 109 3.78 -12.47 -6.47
C VAL A 109 3.52 -11.34 -5.48
N ALA A 110 3.01 -10.22 -6.00
CA ALA A 110 2.35 -9.20 -5.20
C ALA A 110 0.83 -9.26 -5.42
N ALA A 111 0.07 -9.27 -4.33
CA ALA A 111 -1.38 -9.30 -4.35
C ALA A 111 -1.96 -8.01 -3.76
N ARG A 112 -3.03 -7.49 -4.37
CA ARG A 112 -3.83 -6.39 -3.81
C ARG A 112 -5.31 -6.73 -3.84
N PHE A 113 -5.93 -6.64 -2.66
CA PHE A 113 -7.37 -6.78 -2.45
C PHE A 113 -8.00 -5.41 -2.23
N SER A 114 -9.22 -5.20 -2.69
CA SER A 114 -9.89 -3.89 -2.57
C SER A 114 -11.40 -3.96 -2.66
N THR A 115 -12.10 -2.96 -2.13
CA THR A 115 -13.48 -2.62 -2.52
C THR A 115 -13.46 -1.87 -3.86
N VAL A 116 -14.57 -1.35 -4.39
CA VAL A 116 -14.60 -0.66 -5.70
C VAL A 116 -15.03 0.79 -5.60
N TRP A 117 -16.20 1.07 -5.01
CA TRP A 117 -16.81 2.41 -5.12
C TRP A 117 -16.37 3.38 -4.03
N GLY A 118 -16.08 2.89 -2.82
CA GLY A 118 -15.71 3.74 -1.68
C GLY A 118 -14.33 4.39 -1.83
N GLU A 119 -14.16 5.55 -1.19
CA GLU A 119 -12.89 6.28 -1.08
C GLU A 119 -11.91 5.56 -0.14
N ARG A 120 -10.65 6.03 -0.04
CA ARG A 120 -9.61 5.42 0.83
C ARG A 120 -10.01 5.28 2.30
N GLY A 121 -10.98 6.06 2.78
CA GLY A 121 -11.51 5.98 4.15
C GLY A 121 -12.68 5.03 4.37
N SER A 122 -13.24 4.42 3.32
CA SER A 122 -14.46 3.62 3.43
C SER A 122 -14.28 2.31 4.21
N ALA A 123 -15.37 1.75 4.74
CA ALA A 123 -15.36 0.45 5.41
C ALA A 123 -15.14 -0.72 4.44
N ASP A 124 -14.35 -1.72 4.86
CA ASP A 124 -14.03 -2.89 4.03
C ASP A 124 -15.19 -3.88 3.90
N THR A 125 -16.16 -3.80 4.80
CA THR A 125 -17.30 -4.74 4.90
C THR A 125 -18.55 -4.26 4.16
N ASN A 126 -18.45 -3.15 3.42
CA ASN A 126 -19.54 -2.69 2.56
C ASN A 126 -19.85 -3.69 1.44
N ARG A 127 -21.13 -3.79 1.06
CA ARG A 127 -21.56 -4.61 -0.08
C ARG A 127 -21.03 -3.98 -1.36
N ASP A 128 -20.10 -4.67 -2.00
CA ASP A 128 -19.31 -4.16 -3.13
C ASP A 128 -18.65 -5.39 -3.81
N PRO A 129 -18.33 -5.41 -5.11
CA PRO A 129 -17.34 -6.36 -5.59
C PRO A 129 -16.00 -6.24 -4.84
N ARG A 130 -15.12 -7.23 -5.03
CA ARG A 130 -13.77 -7.20 -4.48
C ARG A 130 -12.75 -7.36 -5.59
N GLY A 131 -11.86 -6.37 -5.71
CA GLY A 131 -10.68 -6.47 -6.56
C GLY A 131 -9.74 -7.55 -6.04
N PHE A 132 -9.23 -8.39 -6.92
CA PHE A 132 -8.22 -9.40 -6.66
C PHE A 132 -7.16 -9.28 -7.76
N ALA A 133 -6.22 -8.35 -7.56
CA ALA A 133 -5.15 -8.10 -8.51
C ALA A 133 -3.87 -8.85 -8.08
N LEU A 134 -3.30 -9.60 -9.02
CA LEU A 134 -2.03 -10.32 -8.85
C LEU A 134 -1.00 -9.80 -9.85
N LYS A 135 0.21 -9.53 -9.37
CA LYS A 135 1.39 -9.21 -10.18
C LYS A 135 2.41 -10.32 -10.01
N PHE A 136 2.74 -10.97 -11.11
CA PHE A 136 3.74 -12.03 -11.20
C PHE A 136 5.05 -11.42 -11.70
N TYR A 137 6.11 -11.58 -10.92
CA TYR A 137 7.45 -11.12 -11.29
C TYR A 137 8.16 -12.24 -12.07
N THR A 138 7.89 -12.33 -13.37
CA THR A 138 8.43 -13.39 -14.23
C THR A 138 9.77 -12.97 -14.86
N GLU A 139 10.51 -13.94 -15.39
CA GLU A 139 11.77 -13.71 -16.13
C GLU A 139 11.56 -12.91 -17.43
N GLU A 140 10.35 -12.97 -18.00
CA GLU A 140 9.97 -12.25 -19.23
C GLU A 140 9.34 -10.89 -18.93
N GLY A 141 9.40 -10.45 -17.66
CA GLY A 141 8.80 -9.21 -17.17
C GLY A 141 7.59 -9.45 -16.27
N ASN A 142 6.94 -8.36 -15.89
CA ASN A 142 5.78 -8.43 -15.00
C ASN A 142 4.53 -8.82 -15.78
N TRP A 143 3.83 -9.84 -15.30
CA TRP A 143 2.48 -10.14 -15.76
C TRP A 143 1.46 -9.77 -14.67
N ASP A 144 0.46 -8.97 -15.03
CA ASP A 144 -0.56 -8.51 -14.10
C ASP A 144 -1.92 -9.14 -14.44
N LEU A 145 -2.39 -10.07 -13.60
CA LEU A 145 -3.75 -10.60 -13.66
C LEU A 145 -4.65 -9.75 -12.75
N VAL A 146 -5.23 -8.70 -13.32
CA VAL A 146 -6.07 -7.72 -12.61
C VAL A 146 -7.53 -8.22 -12.58
N GLY A 147 -7.82 -9.12 -11.64
CA GLY A 147 -9.12 -9.77 -11.50
C GLY A 147 -10.06 -9.17 -10.45
N ASN A 148 -11.23 -9.78 -10.33
CA ASN A 148 -12.23 -9.56 -9.28
C ASN A 148 -12.62 -10.90 -8.63
N ASN A 149 -13.32 -10.84 -7.50
CA ASN A 149 -13.93 -12.01 -6.86
C ASN A 149 -15.20 -12.52 -7.57
N THR A 150 -15.55 -11.98 -8.73
CA THR A 150 -16.70 -12.39 -9.54
C THR A 150 -16.25 -12.80 -10.94
N PRO A 151 -16.84 -13.86 -11.53
CA PRO A 151 -16.47 -14.33 -12.88
C PRO A 151 -17.11 -13.50 -14.01
N ILE A 152 -18.02 -12.58 -13.67
CA ILE A 152 -18.73 -11.70 -14.61
C ILE A 152 -18.61 -10.25 -14.18
N PHE A 153 -19.02 -9.33 -15.05
CA PHE A 153 -19.08 -7.90 -14.78
C PHE A 153 -20.42 -7.27 -15.21
N PHE A 154 -20.73 -6.09 -14.70
CA PHE A 154 -22.04 -5.43 -14.86
C PHE A 154 -22.31 -4.90 -16.28
N VAL A 155 -21.24 -4.56 -16.99
CA VAL A 155 -21.29 -4.04 -18.36
C VAL A 155 -20.44 -4.91 -19.27
N ARG A 156 -20.87 -5.01 -20.53
CA ARG A 156 -20.14 -5.72 -21.60
C ARG A 156 -19.43 -4.78 -22.59
N ASP A 157 -19.60 -3.48 -22.41
CA ASP A 157 -19.05 -2.42 -23.26
C ASP A 157 -18.29 -1.42 -22.37
N ALA A 158 -17.01 -1.22 -22.67
CA ALA A 158 -16.12 -0.35 -21.90
C ALA A 158 -16.55 1.13 -21.95
N PHE A 159 -17.24 1.56 -23.02
CA PHE A 159 -17.73 2.94 -23.12
C PHE A 159 -18.71 3.30 -21.99
N ARG A 160 -19.46 2.30 -21.49
CA ARG A 160 -20.41 2.50 -20.38
C ARG A 160 -19.76 2.48 -18.99
N PHE A 161 -18.47 2.14 -18.89
CA PHE A 161 -17.80 1.99 -17.60
C PHE A 161 -17.80 3.29 -16.77
N PRO A 162 -17.44 4.48 -17.30
CA PRO A 162 -17.47 5.70 -16.50
C PRO A 162 -18.88 6.05 -16.00
N HIS A 163 -19.91 5.83 -16.82
CA HIS A 163 -21.30 6.07 -16.43
C HIS A 163 -21.71 5.14 -15.28
N PHE A 164 -21.32 3.87 -15.38
CA PHE A 164 -21.54 2.90 -14.31
C PHE A 164 -20.82 3.32 -13.02
N ILE A 165 -19.54 3.70 -13.08
CA ILE A 165 -18.79 4.14 -11.91
C ILE A 165 -19.40 5.38 -11.26
N HIS A 166 -19.77 6.39 -12.04
CA HIS A 166 -20.43 7.59 -11.52
C HIS A 166 -21.78 7.27 -10.86
N SER A 167 -22.56 6.31 -11.39
CA SER A 167 -23.82 5.90 -10.77
C SER A 167 -23.68 5.28 -9.38
N GLN A 168 -22.50 4.76 -9.03
CA GLN A 168 -22.21 4.13 -7.74
C GLN A 168 -21.46 5.06 -6.77
N LYS A 169 -21.08 6.26 -7.22
CA LYS A 169 -20.29 7.25 -6.48
C LYS A 169 -21.07 8.57 -6.31
N ARG A 170 -20.45 9.53 -5.62
CA ARG A 170 -20.91 10.92 -5.45
C ARG A 170 -20.02 11.86 -6.24
#